data_AF-A0A2W4IEK0-F1
#
_entry.id   AF-A0A2W4IEK0-F1
#
_cell.length_a   1.000
_cell.length_b   1.000
_cell.length_c   1.000
_cell.angle_alpha   90.00
_cell.angle_beta   90.00
_cell.angle_gamma   90.00
#
_symmetry.space_group_name_H-M   'P 1'
#
loop_
_entity.id
_entity.type
_entity.pdbx_description
1 polymer ?
#
loop_
_entity_poly.entity_id
_entity_poly.type
_entity_poly.pdbx_seq_one_letter_code
_entity_poly.pdbx_strand_id
1 'polypeptide(L)'
;MILEAFAEYLHASDQSIPATEVLSRWIKERLDAPVLTNVDRVVHCEISIAKVVKKTDCKEPAPKLAFRGNSKSGRQLLKSLYEYCQSYEQQKWARYIHNLKASDFRAGELRDSN
;
A
#
# COMPACT_ATOMS: atom_id res chain seq x y z
N MET A 1 15.59 -10.05 1.92
CA MET A 1 14.43 -10.66 1.21
C MET A 1 13.55 -9.57 0.61
N ILE A 2 12.71 -9.88 -0.39
CA ILE A 2 11.86 -8.86 -1.06
C ILE A 2 10.87 -8.17 -0.11
N LEU A 3 10.30 -8.92 0.84
CA LEU A 3 9.41 -8.37 1.86
C LEU A 3 10.15 -7.42 2.82
N GLU A 4 11.36 -7.75 3.23
CA GLU A 4 12.18 -6.88 4.11
C GLU A 4 12.52 -5.56 3.39
N ALA A 5 12.95 -5.64 2.13
CA ALA A 5 13.23 -4.44 1.33
C ALA A 5 11.99 -3.55 1.13
N PHE A 6 10.81 -4.15 1.00
CA PHE A 6 9.56 -3.39 0.96
C PHE A 6 9.19 -2.82 2.34
N ALA A 7 9.35 -3.60 3.42
CA ALA A 7 9.06 -3.15 4.78
C ALA A 7 9.92 -1.95 5.19
N GLU A 8 11.22 -1.97 4.88
CA GLU A 8 12.13 -0.84 5.10
C GLU A 8 11.64 0.42 4.38
N TYR A 9 11.24 0.28 3.12
CA TYR A 9 10.69 1.40 2.35
C TYR A 9 9.36 1.90 2.92
N LEU A 10 8.48 1.00 3.36
CA LEU A 10 7.21 1.33 4.00
C LEU A 10 7.40 2.05 5.35
N HIS A 11 8.43 1.69 6.11
CA HIS A 11 8.74 2.36 7.37
C HIS A 11 9.38 3.74 7.17
N ALA A 12 10.12 3.93 6.08
CA ALA A 12 10.71 5.21 5.71
C ALA A 12 9.70 6.17 5.05
N SER A 13 8.55 5.67 4.59
CA SER A 13 7.52 6.48 3.97
C SER A 13 6.61 7.17 5.00
N ASP A 14 5.84 8.14 4.54
CA ASP A 14 4.84 8.79 5.38
C ASP A 14 3.76 7.78 5.79
N GLN A 15 3.66 7.55 7.10
CA GLN A 15 2.68 6.63 7.68
C GLN A 15 1.23 7.09 7.50
N SER A 16 0.97 8.34 7.09
CA SER A 16 -0.37 8.81 6.76
C SER A 16 -0.91 8.21 5.45
N ILE A 17 0.00 7.79 4.56
CA ILE A 17 -0.33 7.26 3.24
C ILE A 17 -0.73 5.77 3.39
N PRO A 18 -1.80 5.31 2.72
CA PRO A 18 -2.16 3.89 2.72
C PRO A 18 -1.01 3.01 2.23
N ALA A 19 -0.70 1.94 2.95
CA ALA A 19 0.39 1.02 2.61
C ALA A 19 0.29 0.45 1.19
N THR A 20 -0.93 0.27 0.67
CA THR A 20 -1.18 -0.17 -0.72
C THR A 20 -0.77 0.87 -1.76
N GLU A 21 -0.91 2.16 -1.44
CA GLU A 21 -0.44 3.25 -2.31
C GLU A 21 1.08 3.32 -2.28
N VAL A 22 1.69 3.20 -1.09
CA VAL A 22 3.15 3.11 -0.95
C VAL A 22 3.72 1.93 -1.75
N LEU A 23 3.07 0.77 -1.70
CA LEU A 23 3.43 -0.39 -2.51
C LEU A 23 3.41 -0.07 -4.01
N SER A 24 2.36 0.62 -4.48
CA SER A 24 2.26 0.98 -5.90
C SER A 24 3.38 1.91 -6.35
N ARG A 25 3.79 2.87 -5.49
CA ARG A 25 4.92 3.77 -5.75
C ARG A 25 6.23 2.99 -5.77
N TRP A 26 6.46 2.15 -4.77
CA TRP A 26 7.66 1.34 -4.66
C TRP A 26 7.87 0.42 -5.86
N ILE A 27 6.84 -0.33 -6.27
CA ILE A 27 6.93 -1.21 -7.45
C ILE A 27 7.21 -0.39 -8.71
N LYS A 28 6.54 0.75 -8.89
CA LYS A 28 6.77 1.62 -10.04
C LYS A 28 8.22 2.14 -10.08
N GLU A 29 8.71 2.67 -8.98
CA GLU A 29 10.10 3.16 -8.85
C GLU A 29 11.11 2.06 -9.18
N ARG A 30 10.86 0.83 -8.73
CA ARG A 30 11.71 -0.33 -9.00
C ARG A 30 11.69 -0.74 -10.47
N LEU A 31 10.54 -0.64 -11.13
CA LEU A 31 10.39 -0.93 -12.57
C LEU A 31 10.97 0.17 -13.46
N ASP A 32 10.93 1.43 -13.02
CA ASP A 32 11.50 2.57 -13.75
C ASP A 32 13.04 2.68 -13.56
N ALA A 33 13.56 2.16 -12.43
CA ALA A 33 15.00 2.15 -12.13
C ALA A 33 15.75 1.01 -12.84
N PRO A 34 17.06 1.19 -13.13
CA PRO A 34 17.90 0.12 -13.64
C PRO A 34 18.06 -1.00 -12.60
N VAL A 35 18.18 -2.23 -13.09
CA VAL A 35 18.27 -3.43 -12.27
C VAL A 35 19.65 -3.52 -11.60
N LEU A 36 19.73 -3.22 -10.31
CA LEU A 36 20.99 -3.23 -9.55
C LEU A 36 21.04 -4.36 -8.51
N THR A 37 19.90 -4.67 -7.90
CA THR A 37 19.80 -5.66 -6.82
C THR A 37 19.04 -6.92 -7.26
N ASN A 38 19.20 -8.00 -6.48
CA ASN A 38 18.40 -9.21 -6.68
C ASN A 38 16.90 -8.95 -6.52
N VAL A 39 16.51 -7.99 -5.69
CA VAL A 39 15.10 -7.58 -5.55
C VAL A 39 14.61 -6.95 -6.84
N ASP A 40 15.39 -6.04 -7.44
CA ASP A 40 15.03 -5.41 -8.72
C ASP A 40 14.90 -6.47 -9.82
N ARG A 41 15.82 -7.45 -9.88
CA ARG A 41 15.74 -8.56 -10.85
C ARG A 41 14.42 -9.33 -10.71
N VAL A 42 14.04 -9.67 -9.48
CA VAL A 42 12.80 -10.40 -9.22
C VAL A 42 11.59 -9.54 -9.60
N VAL A 43 11.56 -8.27 -9.22
CA VAL A 43 10.45 -7.35 -9.55
C VAL A 43 10.30 -7.20 -11.07
N HIS A 44 11.39 -6.96 -11.80
CA HIS A 44 11.38 -6.84 -13.26
C HIS A 44 10.97 -8.13 -13.98
N CYS A 45 11.41 -9.29 -13.49
CA CYS A 45 11.03 -10.58 -14.09
C CYS A 45 9.57 -10.94 -13.81
N GLU A 46 9.10 -10.72 -12.57
CA GLU A 46 7.85 -11.29 -12.08
C GLU A 46 6.65 -10.34 -12.16
N ILE A 47 6.88 -9.03 -12.25
CA ILE A 47 5.83 -8.01 -12.15
C ILE A 47 5.87 -7.11 -13.38
N SER A 48 4.70 -6.80 -13.93
CA SER A 48 4.54 -5.82 -15.00
C SER A 48 3.42 -4.83 -14.70
N ILE A 49 3.49 -3.63 -15.29
CA ILE A 49 2.43 -2.62 -15.18
C ILE A 49 1.29 -3.01 -16.11
N ALA A 50 0.13 -3.29 -15.54
CA ALA A 50 -1.13 -3.38 -16.25
C ALA A 50 -1.81 -2.01 -16.26
N LYS A 51 -1.96 -1.41 -17.45
CA LYS A 51 -2.78 -0.20 -17.58
C LYS A 51 -4.25 -0.59 -17.33
N VAL A 52 -4.84 -0.07 -16.27
CA VAL A 52 -6.29 -0.19 -16.07
C VAL A 52 -6.96 0.86 -16.95
N VAL A 53 -7.49 0.43 -18.10
CA VAL A 53 -8.45 1.25 -18.83
C VAL A 53 -9.78 1.08 -18.10
N LYS A 54 -10.08 1.96 -17.15
CA LYS A 54 -11.44 2.04 -16.61
C LYS A 54 -12.34 2.56 -17.71
N LYS A 55 -13.12 1.67 -18.34
CA LYS A 55 -14.35 2.07 -19.04
C LYS A 55 -15.37 2.43 -17.97
N THR A 56 -15.39 3.68 -17.55
CA THR A 56 -16.54 4.24 -16.82
C THR A 56 -16.86 5.56 -17.46
N ASP A 57 -18.05 5.64 -18.04
CA ASP A 57 -18.67 6.89 -18.44
C ASP A 57 -18.62 7.88 -17.28
N CYS A 58 -18.21 9.11 -17.60
CA CYS A 58 -18.32 10.32 -16.80
C CYS A 58 -17.43 10.41 -15.53
N LYS A 59 -16.56 11.44 -15.55
CA LYS A 59 -15.66 11.97 -14.50
C LYS A 59 -14.31 11.26 -14.40
N GLU A 60 -13.27 11.92 -14.91
CA GLU A 60 -11.89 11.44 -14.90
C GLU A 60 -11.46 10.92 -13.52
N PRO A 61 -11.13 9.63 -13.40
CA PRO A 61 -10.24 9.14 -12.38
C PRO A 61 -8.83 9.07 -12.97
N ALA A 62 -7.85 9.69 -12.29
CA ALA A 62 -6.44 9.52 -12.60
C ALA A 62 -6.11 8.03 -12.88
N PRO A 63 -5.22 7.73 -13.84
CA PRO A 63 -4.90 6.36 -14.22
C PRO A 63 -4.36 5.60 -13.00
N LYS A 64 -5.18 4.75 -12.39
CA LYS A 64 -4.72 3.85 -11.33
C LYS A 64 -3.80 2.82 -11.99
N LEU A 65 -2.52 2.91 -11.67
CA LEU A 65 -1.54 1.88 -11.98
C LEU A 65 -2.02 0.57 -11.36
N ALA A 66 -2.24 -0.46 -12.19
CA ALA A 66 -2.36 -1.82 -11.70
C ALA A 66 -1.10 -2.60 -12.05
N PHE A 67 -0.85 -3.64 -11.27
CA PHE A 67 0.27 -4.54 -11.47
C PHE A 67 -0.24 -5.94 -11.74
N ARG A 68 0.46 -6.66 -12.61
CA ARG A 68 0.15 -8.04 -12.95
C ARG A 68 1.38 -8.90 -12.74
N GLY A 69 1.17 -10.09 -12.17
CA GLY A 69 2.21 -11.10 -12.04
C GLY A 69 2.38 -11.85 -13.37
N ASN A 70 3.60 -11.85 -13.91
CA ASN A 70 3.94 -12.48 -15.18
C ASN A 70 3.84 -14.01 -15.09
N SER A 71 4.15 -14.59 -13.93
CA SER A 71 4.12 -16.03 -13.68
C SER A 71 3.20 -16.41 -12.50
N LYS A 72 3.11 -17.70 -12.15
CA LYS A 72 2.43 -18.15 -10.92
C LYS A 72 3.12 -17.59 -9.68
N SER A 73 4.47 -17.61 -9.63
CA SER A 73 5.25 -17.04 -8.53
C SER A 73 5.07 -15.53 -8.46
N GLY A 74 5.06 -14.81 -9.59
CA GLY A 74 4.83 -13.36 -9.61
C GLY A 74 3.44 -12.95 -9.14
N ARG A 75 2.39 -13.72 -9.47
CA ARG A 75 1.04 -13.49 -8.93
C ARG A 75 0.99 -13.74 -7.43
N GLN A 76 1.64 -14.80 -6.96
CA GLN A 76 1.71 -15.10 -5.53
C GLN A 76 2.51 -14.02 -4.78
N LEU A 77 3.62 -13.55 -5.35
CA LEU A 77 4.42 -12.46 -4.80
C LEU A 77 3.59 -11.18 -4.63
N LEU A 78 2.90 -10.75 -5.70
CA LEU A 78 2.01 -9.58 -5.62
C LEU A 78 0.92 -9.75 -4.57
N LYS A 79 0.29 -10.93 -4.51
CA LYS A 79 -0.72 -11.23 -3.50
C LYS A 79 -0.14 -11.11 -2.09
N SER A 80 1.02 -11.71 -1.83
CA SER A 80 1.67 -11.66 -0.52
C SER A 80 2.12 -10.25 -0.13
N LEU A 81 2.59 -9.43 -1.08
CA LEU A 81 2.90 -8.01 -0.82
C LEU A 81 1.63 -7.22 -0.46
N TYR A 82 0.52 -7.50 -1.13
CA TYR A 82 -0.77 -6.86 -0.85
C TYR A 82 -1.34 -7.27 0.51
N GLU A 83 -1.27 -8.57 0.84
CA GLU A 83 -1.66 -9.11 2.14
C GLU A 83 -0.83 -8.49 3.26
N TYR A 84 0.49 -8.35 3.06
CA TYR A 84 1.37 -7.68 4.02
C TYR A 84 0.93 -6.22 4.27
N CYS A 85 0.57 -5.47 3.23
CA CYS A 85 0.04 -4.11 3.39
C CYS A 85 -1.23 -4.08 4.24
N GLN A 86 -2.16 -5.01 4.02
CA GLN A 86 -3.39 -5.09 4.80
C GLN A 86 -3.12 -5.41 6.27
N SER A 87 -2.23 -6.38 6.53
CA SER A 87 -1.83 -6.72 7.91
C SER A 87 -1.14 -5.56 8.61
N TYR A 88 -0.30 -4.81 7.90
CA TYR A 88 0.37 -3.61 8.43
C TYR A 88 -0.66 -2.55 8.88
N GLU A 89 -1.63 -2.24 8.02
CA GLU A 89 -2.70 -1.29 8.35
C GLU A 89 -3.52 -1.79 9.54
N GLN A 90 -3.96 -3.05 9.54
CA GLN A 90 -4.70 -3.63 10.67
C GLN A 90 -3.93 -3.48 11.98
N GLN A 91 -2.62 -3.70 11.98
CA GLN A 91 -1.78 -3.53 13.17
C GLN A 91 -1.70 -2.06 13.61
N LYS A 92 -1.59 -1.13 12.66
CA LYS A 92 -1.61 0.32 12.94
C LYS A 92 -2.94 0.74 13.55
N TRP A 93 -4.05 0.27 13.00
CA TRP A 93 -5.41 0.50 13.53
C TRP A 93 -5.59 -0.09 14.93
N ALA A 94 -5.10 -1.32 15.17
CA ALA A 94 -5.15 -1.93 16.50
C ALA A 94 -4.38 -1.10 17.54
N ARG A 95 -3.19 -0.59 17.18
CA ARG A 95 -2.42 0.33 18.05
C ARG A 95 -3.17 1.63 18.32
N TYR A 96 -3.80 2.20 17.28
CA TYR A 96 -4.61 3.41 17.44
C TYR A 96 -5.77 3.18 18.40
N ILE A 97 -6.56 2.12 18.20
CA ILE A 97 -7.71 1.77 19.06
C ILE A 97 -7.27 1.55 20.51
N HIS A 98 -6.17 0.83 20.73
CA HIS A 98 -5.66 0.57 22.08
C HIS A 98 -5.25 1.87 22.80
N ASN A 99 -4.82 2.88 22.07
CA ASN A 99 -4.42 4.18 22.64
C ASN A 99 -5.60 5.13 22.86
N LEU A 100 -6.80 4.82 22.34
CA LEU A 100 -8.01 5.60 22.60
C LEU A 100 -8.46 5.38 24.04
N LYS A 101 -8.72 6.47 24.74
CA LYS A 101 -9.34 6.45 26.07
C LYS A 101 -10.82 6.80 25.95
N ALA A 102 -11.65 6.23 26.83
CA ALA A 102 -13.08 6.55 26.88
C ALA A 102 -13.35 8.06 27.13
N SER A 103 -12.39 8.78 27.73
CA SER A 103 -12.42 10.23 27.91
C SER A 103 -12.41 11.01 26.60
N ASP A 104 -11.83 10.47 25.53
CA ASP A 104 -11.67 11.17 24.25
C ASP A 104 -13.01 11.35 23.51
N PHE A 105 -14.06 10.64 23.94
CA PHE A 105 -15.40 10.70 23.37
C PHE A 105 -16.34 11.67 24.11
N ARG A 106 -15.97 12.19 25.29
CA ARG A 106 -16.85 13.01 26.15
C ARG A 106 -16.80 14.53 25.90
N ALA A 107 -15.95 15.00 24.99
CA ALA A 107 -15.78 16.44 24.74
C ALA A 107 -16.94 17.10 23.94
N GLY A 108 -17.91 16.33 23.45
CA GLY A 108 -19.01 16.84 22.61
C GLY A 108 -20.34 17.14 23.32
N GLU A 109 -20.56 16.67 24.55
CA GLU A 109 -21.90 16.69 25.19
C GLU A 109 -22.16 17.90 26.11
N LEU A 110 -21.23 18.84 26.26
CA LEU A 110 -21.37 20.00 27.16
C LEU A 110 -21.64 21.33 26.42
N ARG A 111 -22.26 21.29 25.23
CA ARG A 111 -22.63 22.50 24.48
C ARG A 111 -24.13 22.74 24.28
N ASP A 112 -24.98 21.85 24.78
CA ASP A 112 -26.44 22.03 24.73
C ASP A 112 -26.99 22.30 26.14
N SER A 113 -26.69 23.48 26.67
CA SER A 113 -27.40 24.06 27.81
C SER A 113 -27.33 25.58 27.69
N ASN A 114 -28.27 26.13 26.94
CA ASN A 114 -28.71 27.52 27.07
C ASN A 114 -30.19 27.61 26.74
#